data_AF-A0A096DBC2-F1
#
_entry.id   AF-A0A096DBC2-F1
#
_cell.length_a   1.000
_cell.length_b   1.000
_cell.length_c   1.000
_cell.angle_alpha   90.00
_cell.angle_beta   90.00
_cell.angle_gamma   90.00
#
_symmetry.space_group_name_H-M   'P 1'
#
loop_
_entity.id
_entity.type
_entity.pdbx_description
1 polymer ?
#
loop_
_entity_poly.entity_id
_entity_poly.type
_entity_poly.pdbx_seq_one_letter_code
_entity_poly.pdbx_strand_id
1 'polypeptide(L)'
;MDMARSLGHVDGGQEEALEALCRAAQAELAGRLRPEVRSEDCEDAFILACAWLALAGLAAGETGGGRFTAGEVTIQEGDGAARAAALRLQAETVLGPWLADRGFAFQGVPG
;
A
#
# COMPACT_ATOMS: atom_id res chain seq x y z
N MET A 1 -10.64 -2.70 4.55
CA MET A 1 -10.09 -3.20 5.82
C MET A 1 -10.16 -4.72 5.89
N ASP A 2 -11.35 -5.32 5.80
CA ASP A 2 -11.57 -6.77 5.89
C ASP A 2 -10.67 -7.58 4.92
N MET A 3 -10.59 -7.13 3.67
CA MET A 3 -9.72 -7.72 2.65
C MET A 3 -8.24 -7.74 3.06
N ALA A 4 -7.73 -6.66 3.65
CA ALA A 4 -6.32 -6.58 4.08
C ALA A 4 -6.01 -7.53 5.25
N ARG A 5 -6.95 -7.67 6.20
CA ARG A 5 -6.83 -8.63 7.30
C ARG A 5 -6.89 -10.08 6.83
N SER A 6 -7.65 -10.35 5.77
CA SER A 6 -7.73 -11.68 5.15
C SER A 6 -6.45 -12.04 4.39
N LEU A 7 -5.74 -11.04 3.85
CA LEU A 7 -4.54 -11.24 3.02
C LEU A 7 -3.23 -11.25 3.81
N GLY A 8 -3.22 -10.81 5.07
CA GLY A 8 -2.01 -10.72 5.88
C GLY A 8 -2.27 -10.98 7.37
N HIS A 9 -1.26 -11.47 8.07
CA HIS A 9 -1.28 -11.52 9.53
C HIS A 9 -1.14 -10.09 10.07
N VAL A 10 -2.21 -9.53 10.64
CA VAL A 10 -2.24 -8.20 11.24
C VAL A 10 -2.48 -8.40 12.73
N ASP A 11 -1.50 -8.04 13.55
CA ASP A 11 -1.67 -8.09 15.01
C ASP A 11 -2.59 -6.96 15.49
N GLY A 12 -3.29 -7.18 16.62
CA GLY A 12 -4.26 -6.21 17.15
C GLY A 12 -3.68 -4.82 17.47
N GLY A 13 -2.36 -4.70 17.62
CA GLY A 13 -1.67 -3.41 17.81
C GLY A 13 -1.39 -2.63 16.51
N GLN A 14 -1.61 -3.24 15.34
CA GLN A 14 -1.34 -2.64 14.02
C GLN A 14 -2.62 -2.14 13.33
N GLU A 15 -3.79 -2.26 13.98
CA GLU A 15 -5.09 -2.00 13.38
C GLU A 15 -5.28 -0.53 12.97
N GLU A 16 -4.88 0.41 13.83
CA GLU A 16 -4.95 1.84 13.54
C GLU A 16 -3.97 2.24 12.42
N ALA A 17 -2.76 1.66 12.43
CA ALA A 17 -1.77 1.86 11.38
C ALA A 17 -2.25 1.30 10.03
N LEU A 18 -2.83 0.10 10.04
CA LEU A 18 -3.44 -0.51 8.86
C LEU A 18 -4.57 0.37 8.31
N GLU A 19 -5.37 0.95 9.20
CA GLU A 19 -6.47 1.82 8.78
C GLU A 19 -5.99 3.11 8.12
N ALA A 20 -4.99 3.76 8.71
CA ALA A 20 -4.33 4.92 8.10
C ALA A 20 -3.71 4.56 6.75
N LEU A 21 -3.03 3.42 6.65
CA LEU A 21 -2.42 2.92 5.40
C LEU A 21 -3.47 2.57 4.35
N CYS A 22 -4.62 2.00 4.72
CA CYS A 22 -5.71 1.74 3.79
C CYS A 22 -6.29 3.05 3.22
N ARG A 23 -6.40 4.11 4.02
CA ARG A 23 -6.84 5.43 3.53
C ARG A 23 -5.81 6.05 2.58
N ALA A 24 -4.54 6.00 2.94
CA ALA A 24 -3.46 6.48 2.09
C ALA A 24 -3.39 5.73 0.76
N ALA A 25 -3.52 4.40 0.80
CA ALA A 25 -3.53 3.54 -0.38
C ALA A 25 -4.69 3.87 -1.34
N GLN A 26 -5.89 4.12 -0.80
CA GLN A 26 -7.04 4.54 -1.61
C GLN A 26 -6.81 5.88 -2.29
N ALA A 27 -6.28 6.87 -1.56
CA ALA A 27 -5.99 8.19 -2.13
C ALA A 27 -4.91 8.12 -3.23
N GLU A 28 -3.84 7.35 -2.99
CA GLU A 28 -2.78 7.13 -3.97
C GLU A 28 -3.30 6.43 -5.23
N LEU A 29 -4.06 5.35 -5.07
CA LEU A 29 -4.58 4.58 -6.18
C LEU A 29 -5.64 5.34 -6.97
N ALA A 30 -6.54 6.06 -6.30
CA ALA A 30 -7.53 6.90 -6.96
C ALA A 30 -6.87 7.98 -7.82
N GLY A 31 -5.78 8.59 -7.33
CA GLY A 31 -5.03 9.60 -8.09
C GLY A 31 -4.27 9.04 -9.31
N ARG A 32 -4.10 7.71 -9.40
CA ARG A 32 -3.37 7.03 -10.48
C ARG A 32 -4.27 6.32 -11.48
N LEU A 33 -5.57 6.25 -11.23
CA LEU A 33 -6.52 5.78 -12.22
C LEU A 33 -6.46 6.67 -13.46
N ARG A 34 -6.74 6.09 -14.63
CA ARG A 34 -6.97 6.87 -15.85
C ARG A 34 -8.09 7.89 -15.61
N PRO A 35 -8.01 9.11 -16.17
CA PRO A 35 -9.01 10.15 -15.93
C PRO A 35 -10.43 9.73 -16.34
N GLU A 36 -10.56 8.78 -17.26
CA GLU A 36 -11.84 8.21 -17.71
C GLU A 36 -12.35 7.06 -16.83
N VAL A 37 -11.57 6.60 -15.86
CA VAL A 37 -11.90 5.48 -14.98
C VAL A 37 -12.21 5.99 -13.59
N ARG A 38 -13.39 5.65 -13.07
CA ARG A 38 -13.76 5.85 -11.67
C ARG A 38 -13.39 4.59 -10.88
N SER A 39 -13.19 4.74 -9.57
CA SER A 39 -12.94 3.59 -8.69
C SER A 39 -14.08 2.57 -8.70
N GLU A 40 -15.31 3.01 -9.01
CA GLU A 40 -16.49 2.15 -9.20
C GLU A 40 -16.34 1.20 -10.41
N ASP A 41 -15.57 1.58 -11.44
CA ASP A 41 -15.39 0.78 -12.66
C ASP A 41 -14.40 -0.39 -12.46
N CYS A 42 -13.69 -0.40 -11.33
CA CYS A 42 -12.74 -1.44 -10.94
C CYS A 42 -12.89 -1.87 -9.48
N GLU A 43 -14.08 -1.69 -8.88
CA GLU A 43 -14.34 -1.74 -7.44
C GLU A 43 -13.61 -2.88 -6.70
N ASP A 44 -13.83 -4.14 -7.10
CA ASP A 44 -13.18 -5.29 -6.47
C ASP A 44 -11.64 -5.28 -6.61
N ALA A 45 -11.14 -4.95 -7.81
CA ALA A 45 -9.72 -4.83 -8.08
C ALA A 45 -9.07 -3.66 -7.31
N PHE A 46 -9.82 -2.57 -7.16
CA PHE A 46 -9.41 -1.38 -6.44
C PHE A 46 -9.29 -1.65 -4.93
N ILE A 47 -10.31 -2.29 -4.33
CA ILE A 47 -10.29 -2.69 -2.92
C ILE A 47 -9.15 -3.66 -2.64
N LEU A 48 -8.94 -4.64 -3.54
CA LEU A 48 -7.87 -5.62 -3.41
C LEU A 48 -6.48 -4.99 -3.53
N ALA A 49 -6.27 -4.09 -4.49
CA ALA A 49 -5.01 -3.37 -4.63
C ALA A 49 -4.72 -2.44 -3.44
N CYS A 50 -5.74 -1.74 -2.93
CA CYS A 50 -5.61 -0.92 -1.73
C CYS A 50 -5.18 -1.76 -0.52
N ALA A 51 -5.74 -2.97 -0.38
CA ALA A 51 -5.39 -3.90 0.68
C ALA A 51 -3.92 -4.35 0.58
N TRP A 52 -3.44 -4.74 -0.61
CA TRP A 52 -2.04 -5.12 -0.80
C TRP A 52 -1.07 -3.95 -0.59
N LEU A 53 -1.42 -2.74 -1.07
CA LEU A 53 -0.59 -1.56 -0.84
C LEU A 53 -0.50 -1.20 0.65
N ALA A 54 -1.62 -1.31 1.39
CA ALA A 54 -1.62 -1.09 2.84
C ALA A 54 -0.76 -2.12 3.59
N LEU A 55 -0.84 -3.40 3.21
CA LEU A 55 0.01 -4.46 3.76
C LEU A 55 1.49 -4.24 3.40
N ALA A 56 1.80 -3.70 2.22
CA ALA A 56 3.16 -3.34 1.84
C ALA A 56 3.71 -2.21 2.73
N GLY A 57 2.86 -1.24 3.08
CA GLY A 57 3.19 -0.18 4.03
C GLY A 57 3.50 -0.72 5.43
N LEU A 58 2.71 -1.69 5.90
CA LEU A 58 2.97 -2.38 7.17
C LEU A 58 4.29 -3.16 7.12
N ALA A 59 4.51 -4.00 6.10
CA ALA A 59 5.72 -4.81 5.96
C ALA A 59 6.99 -3.95 5.84
N ALA A 60 6.90 -2.76 5.24
CA ALA A 60 8.00 -1.79 5.19
C ALA A 60 8.24 -1.10 6.56
N GLY A 61 7.20 -0.96 7.39
CA GLY A 61 7.30 -0.46 8.76
C GLY A 61 7.82 -1.51 9.76
N GLU A 62 7.64 -2.80 9.50
CA GLU A 62 8.11 -3.91 10.34
C GLU A 62 9.65 -4.00 10.40
N THR A 63 10.36 -3.50 9.39
CA THR A 63 11.84 -3.40 9.38
C THR A 63 12.41 -2.27 10.24
N GLY A 64 11.57 -1.44 10.86
CA GLY A 64 12.01 -0.37 11.74
C GLY A 64 10.90 0.01 12.70
N GLY A 65 10.90 -0.62 13.88
CA GLY A 65 9.98 -0.29 14.97
C GLY A 65 9.91 1.22 15.17
N GLY A 66 8.79 1.80 14.77
CA GLY A 66 8.39 3.20 14.87
C GLY A 66 9.49 4.24 14.68
N ARG A 67 9.49 4.95 13.54
CA ARG A 67 9.59 6.43 13.49
C ARG A 67 9.63 6.97 12.07
N PHE A 68 8.64 7.79 11.78
CA PHE A 68 8.72 8.88 10.80
C PHE A 68 9.85 9.84 11.22
N THR A 69 10.90 10.04 10.42
CA THR A 69 11.52 11.35 10.12
C THR A 69 12.61 11.18 9.07
N ALA A 70 12.61 12.13 8.14
CA ALA A 70 13.56 12.44 7.09
C ALA A 70 15.05 12.25 7.40
N GLY A 71 15.80 11.89 6.36
CA GLY A 71 17.23 12.18 6.27
C GLY A 71 18.12 11.28 7.12
N GLU A 72 18.37 10.07 6.65
CA GLU A 72 19.70 9.48 6.43
C GLU A 72 19.48 7.98 6.16
N VAL A 73 19.84 7.55 4.96
CA VAL A 73 19.60 6.20 4.48
C VAL A 73 20.45 5.22 5.27
N THR A 74 19.82 4.31 5.99
CA THR A 74 20.41 2.99 6.23
C THR A 74 19.32 1.94 6.05
N ILE A 75 19.23 1.41 4.83
CA ILE A 75 18.39 0.26 4.50
C ILE A 75 19.17 -0.97 4.98
N GLN A 76 18.71 -1.61 6.05
CA GLN A 76 19.06 -3.00 6.32
C GLN A 76 17.95 -3.86 5.71
N GLU A 77 18.27 -4.52 4.60
CA GLU A 77 17.35 -5.43 3.91
C GLU A 77 17.02 -6.61 4.83
N GLY A 78 15.83 -6.56 5.44
CA GLY A 78 15.16 -7.71 6.02
C GLY A 78 14.03 -8.21 5.11
N ASP A 79 13.50 -9.39 5.40
CA ASP A 79 12.38 -10.05 4.70
C ASP A 79 11.18 -9.11 4.43
N GLY A 80 10.95 -8.12 5.31
CA GLY A 80 9.90 -7.11 5.16
C GLY A 80 10.02 -6.21 3.93
N ALA A 81 11.23 -5.86 3.47
CA ALA A 81 11.42 -5.04 2.27
C ALA A 81 11.06 -5.83 1.00
N ALA A 82 11.48 -7.10 0.92
CA ALA A 82 11.13 -8.00 -0.18
C ALA A 82 9.63 -8.28 -0.20
N ARG A 83 9.02 -8.52 0.97
CA ARG A 83 7.57 -8.70 1.13
C ARG A 83 6.80 -7.45 0.70
N ALA A 84 7.24 -6.26 1.11
CA ALA A 84 6.62 -5.01 0.71
C ALA A 84 6.70 -4.78 -0.81
N ALA A 85 7.83 -5.12 -1.45
CA ALA A 85 7.97 -5.04 -2.90
C ALA A 85 7.03 -6.02 -3.63
N ALA A 86 6.93 -7.27 -3.17
CA ALA A 86 6.03 -8.27 -3.74
C ALA A 86 4.56 -7.84 -3.65
N LEU A 87 4.13 -7.32 -2.49
CA LEU A 87 2.77 -6.83 -2.29
C LEU A 87 2.44 -5.62 -3.17
N ARG A 88 3.39 -4.69 -3.38
CA ARG A 88 3.22 -3.58 -4.33
C ARG A 88 3.04 -4.09 -5.77
N LEU A 89 3.84 -5.07 -6.19
CA LEU A 89 3.72 -5.67 -7.50
C LEU A 89 2.35 -6.36 -7.70
N GLN A 90 1.80 -7.00 -6.67
CA GLN A 90 0.45 -7.58 -6.73
C GLN A 90 -0.62 -6.49 -6.93
N ALA A 91 -0.50 -5.37 -6.21
CA ALA A 91 -1.38 -4.21 -6.38
C ALA A 91 -1.31 -3.62 -7.81
N GLU A 92 -0.11 -3.51 -8.39
CA GLU A 92 0.09 -3.11 -9.80
C GLU A 92 -0.57 -4.07 -10.76
N THR A 93 -0.36 -5.36 -10.55
CA THR A 93 -0.81 -6.38 -11.49
C THR A 93 -2.34 -6.40 -11.59
N VAL A 94 -3.04 -6.27 -10.46
CA VAL A 94 -4.51 -6.31 -10.47
C VAL A 94 -5.13 -5.01 -10.98
N LEU A 95 -4.54 -3.85 -10.68
CA LEU A 95 -5.05 -2.56 -11.16
C LEU A 95 -4.52 -2.16 -12.55
N GLY A 96 -3.54 -2.88 -13.08
CA GLY A 96 -2.83 -2.56 -14.32
C GLY A 96 -3.72 -2.20 -15.53
N PRO A 97 -4.89 -2.82 -15.74
CA PRO A 97 -5.80 -2.43 -16.82
C PRO A 97 -6.40 -1.02 -16.68
N TRP A 98 -6.41 -0.44 -15.48
CA TRP A 98 -7.08 0.81 -15.13
C TRP A 98 -6.15 1.97 -14.78
N LEU A 99 -4.85 1.71 -14.54
CA LEU A 99 -3.86 2.71 -14.16
C LEU A 99 -3.42 3.56 -15.36
N ALA A 100 -3.24 4.87 -15.13
CA ALA A 100 -2.67 5.81 -16.10
C ALA A 100 -1.14 5.62 -16.25
N ASP A 101 -0.47 5.29 -15.13
CA ASP A 101 0.97 5.02 -15.07
C ASP A 101 1.24 3.76 -14.23
N ARG A 102 2.16 2.90 -14.71
CA ARG A 102 2.43 1.59 -14.11
C ARG A 102 3.31 1.63 -12.84
N GLY A 103 3.79 2.79 -12.36
CA GLY A 103 4.65 2.85 -11.17
C GLY A 103 3.96 3.37 -9.89
N PHE A 104 4.03 2.62 -8.78
CA PHE A 104 3.70 3.15 -7.44
C PHE A 104 4.86 3.99 -6.91
N ALA A 105 4.70 5.31 -6.87
CA ALA A 105 5.53 6.18 -6.05
C ALA A 105 4.74 6.54 -4.79
N PHE A 106 5.05 5.85 -3.68
CA PHE A 106 4.50 6.21 -2.38
C PHE A 106 5.07 7.58 -1.97
N GLN A 107 4.34 8.65 -2.29
CA GLN A 107 4.69 10.00 -1.86
C GLN A 107 4.10 10.18 -0.45
N GLY A 108 4.95 9.96 0.57
CA GLY A 108 4.55 10.07 1.97
C GLY A 108 3.81 11.38 2.23
N VAL A 109 2.61 11.28 2.80
CA VAL A 109 1.80 12.45 3.18
C VAL A 109 2.51 13.22 4.30
N PRO A 110 2.61 14.56 4.20
CA PRO A 110 3.12 15.38 5.29
C PRO A 110 2.16 15.32 6.48
N GLY A 111 2.69 14.98 7.66
CA GLY A 111 2.00 15.05 8.96
C GLY A 111 2.19 16.39 9.65
#